data_AF-A0A923C9U0-F1
#
_entry.id   AF-A0A923C9U0-F1
#
_cell.length_a   1.000
_cell.length_b   1.000
_cell.length_c   1.000
_cell.angle_alpha   90.00
_cell.angle_beta   90.00
_cell.angle_gamma   90.00
#
_symmetry.space_group_name_H-M   'P 1'
#
loop_
_entity.id
_entity.type
_entity.pdbx_description
1 polymer ?
#
loop_
_entity_poly.entity_id
_entity_poly.type
_entity_poly.pdbx_seq_one_letter_code
_entity_poly.pdbx_strand_id
1 'polypeptide(L)' 'MIEMLSNNFVPLMFGGLIVFLLAGFPVAFSLAATGLFFGLIGMEIGLFPSNLFQALPLRVFGIMQND' A
#
# COMPACT_ATOMS: atom_id res chain seq x y z
N MET A 1 8.14 13.35 -15.15
CA MET A 1 7.39 12.07 -15.08
C MET A 1 7.12 11.66 -13.63
N ILE A 2 8.15 11.55 -12.78
CA ILE A 2 8.03 11.26 -11.34
C ILE A 2 7.12 12.27 -10.62
N GLU A 3 7.19 13.54 -10.97
CA GLU A 3 6.34 14.61 -10.40
C GLU A 3 4.84 14.43 -10.70
N MET A 4 4.48 14.01 -11.93
CA MET A 4 3.09 13.69 -12.30
C MET A 4 2.55 12.49 -11.52
N LEU A 5 3.43 11.51 -11.24
CA LEU A 5 3.08 10.32 -10.48
C LEU A 5 2.90 10.64 -8.99
N SER A 6 3.75 11.51 -8.45
CA SER A 6 3.65 12.03 -7.08
C SER A 6 2.37 12.83 -6.87
N ASN A 7 2.02 13.73 -7.81
CA ASN A 7 0.83 14.57 -7.68
C ASN A 7 -0.48 13.79 -7.80
N ASN A 8 -0.51 12.70 -8.58
CA ASN A 8 -1.70 11.88 -8.79
C ASN A 8 -1.66 10.54 -8.05
N PHE A 9 -0.79 10.40 -7.05
CA PHE A 9 -0.55 9.14 -6.37
C PHE A 9 -1.81 8.55 -5.73
N VAL A 10 -2.60 9.38 -5.04
CA VAL A 10 -3.81 8.95 -4.32
C VAL A 10 -4.91 8.45 -5.29
N PRO A 11 -5.28 9.19 -6.36
CA PRO A 11 -6.17 8.66 -7.39
C PRO A 11 -5.70 7.34 -8.00
N LEU A 12 -4.40 7.18 -8.22
CA LEU A 12 -3.80 5.96 -8.77
C LEU A 12 -3.96 4.76 -7.82
N MET A 13 -3.72 4.96 -6.51
CA MET A 13 -3.96 3.94 -5.49
C MET A 13 -5.42 3.49 -5.49
N PHE A 14 -6.35 4.44 -5.54
CA PHE A 14 -7.79 4.16 -5.53
C PHE A 14 -8.24 3.42 -6.79
N GLY A 15 -7.78 3.87 -7.96
CA GLY A 15 -8.03 3.17 -9.22
C GLY A 15 -7.46 1.75 -9.23
N GLY A 16 -6.25 1.56 -8.71
CA GLY A 16 -5.65 0.25 -8.55
C GLY A 16 -6.47 -0.67 -7.64
N LEU A 17 -6.97 -0.16 -6.52
CA LEU A 17 -7.87 -0.89 -5.62
C LEU A 17 -9.14 -1.37 -6.33
N ILE A 18 -9.77 -0.53 -7.14
CA ILE A 18 -10.94 -0.93 -7.92
C ILE A 18 -10.59 -2.09 -8.86
N VAL A 19 -9.47 -2.03 -9.57
CA VAL A 19 -9.02 -3.10 -10.48
C VAL A 19 -8.81 -4.42 -9.72
N PHE A 20 -8.16 -4.38 -8.55
CA PHE A 20 -7.96 -5.59 -7.72
C PHE A 20 -9.27 -6.16 -7.19
N LEU A 21 -10.24 -5.33 -6.84
CA LEU A 21 -11.56 -5.79 -6.40
C LEU A 21 -12.37 -6.40 -7.54
N LEU A 22 -12.31 -5.82 -8.74
CA LEU A 22 -12.99 -6.36 -9.93
C LEU A 22 -12.41 -7.68 -10.42
N ALA A 23 -11.15 -8.01 -10.06
CA ALA A 23 -10.54 -9.30 -10.36
C ALA A 23 -11.18 -10.48 -9.59
N GLY A 24 -12.07 -10.23 -8.62
CA GLY A 24 -12.82 -11.27 -7.92
C GLY A 24 -12.08 -11.93 -6.75
N PHE A 25 -10.91 -11.40 -6.35
CA PHE A 25 -10.20 -11.87 -5.15
C PHE A 25 -10.89 -11.40 -3.85
N PRO A 26 -10.74 -12.14 -2.74
CA PRO A 26 -11.30 -11.71 -1.45
C PRO A 26 -10.80 -10.33 -1.03
N VAL A 27 -11.73 -9.47 -0.60
CA VAL A 27 -11.50 -8.04 -0.34
C VAL A 27 -10.29 -7.78 0.55
N ALA A 28 -10.11 -8.57 1.63
CA ALA A 28 -9.00 -8.40 2.57
C ALA A 28 -7.62 -8.56 1.91
N PHE A 29 -7.46 -9.56 1.03
CA PHE A 29 -6.20 -9.76 0.31
C PHE A 29 -5.97 -8.68 -0.74
N SER A 30 -7.02 -8.26 -1.44
CA SER A 30 -6.96 -7.15 -2.40
C SER A 30 -6.53 -5.85 -1.72
N LEU A 31 -7.04 -5.57 -0.52
CA LEU A 31 -6.68 -4.38 0.26
C LEU A 31 -5.22 -4.44 0.74
N ALA A 32 -4.79 -5.60 1.25
CA ALA A 32 -3.42 -5.81 1.70
C ALA A 32 -2.41 -5.71 0.54
N ALA A 33 -2.71 -6.36 -0.59
CA ALA A 33 -1.87 -6.32 -1.79
C ALA A 33 -1.75 -4.90 -2.36
N THR A 34 -2.86 -4.16 -2.46
CA THR A 34 -2.79 -2.76 -2.92
C THR A 34 -2.05 -1.87 -1.95
N GLY A 35 -2.25 -2.00 -0.65
CA GLY A 35 -1.49 -1.27 0.36
C GLY A 35 0.01 -1.54 0.29
N LEU A 36 0.42 -2.79 0.14
CA LEU A 36 1.83 -3.17 0.03
C LEU A 36 2.44 -2.74 -1.32
N PHE A 37 1.74 -2.97 -2.43
CA PHE A 37 2.24 -2.63 -3.77
C PHE A 37 2.46 -1.12 -3.94
N PHE A 38 1.45 -0.31 -3.60
CA PHE A 38 1.59 1.14 -3.65
C PHE A 38 2.49 1.68 -2.54
N GLY A 39 2.57 1.02 -1.38
CA GLY A 39 3.54 1.36 -0.35
C GLY A 39 4.99 1.23 -0.85
N LEU A 40 5.32 0.16 -1.58
CA LEU A 40 6.63 -0.01 -2.22
C LEU A 40 6.90 1.08 -3.24
N ILE A 41 5.94 1.32 -4.15
CA ILE A 41 6.05 2.36 -5.17
C ILE A 41 6.24 3.73 -4.52
N GLY A 42 5.49 4.08 -3.48
CA GLY A 42 5.63 5.36 -2.78
C GLY A 42 6.99 5.54 -2.10
N MET A 43 7.63 4.47 -1.62
CA MET A 43 9.00 4.55 -1.11
C MET A 43 10.02 4.82 -2.22
N GLU A 44 9.91 4.15 -3.37
CA GLU A 44 10.82 4.33 -4.51
C GLU A 44 10.75 5.74 -5.10
N ILE A 45 9.56 6.36 -5.09
CA ILE A 45 9.34 7.74 -5.58
C ILE A 45 9.69 8.78 -4.49
N GLY A 46 10.05 8.34 -3.27
CA GLY A 46 10.42 9.22 -2.15
C GLY A 46 9.24 9.90 -1.43
N LEU A 47 8.02 9.42 -1.64
CA LEU A 47 6.81 9.89 -0.94
C LEU A 47 6.76 9.42 0.52
N PHE A 48 7.36 8.26 0.80
CA PHE A 48 7.33 7.65 2.13
C PHE A 48 8.73 7.22 2.60
N PRO A 49 9.01 7.31 3.91
CA PRO A 49 10.25 6.78 4.48
C PRO A 49 10.24 5.24 4.51
N SER A 50 11.41 4.63 4.26
CA SER A 50 11.58 3.18 4.19
C SER A 50 11.35 2.44 5.52
N ASN A 51 11.37 3.18 6.64
CA ASN A 51 11.10 2.65 7.97
C ASN A 51 9.66 2.12 8.13
N LEU A 52 8.70 2.56 7.30
CA LEU A 52 7.31 2.12 7.40
C LEU A 52 7.16 0.63 7.09
N PHE A 53 7.93 0.12 6.11
CA PHE A 53 7.93 -1.30 5.78
C PHE A 53 8.62 -2.14 6.86
N GLN A 54 9.67 -1.61 7.49
CA GLN A 54 10.34 -2.27 8.62
C GLN A 54 9.42 -2.36 9.85
N ALA A 55 8.47 -1.44 9.99
CA ALA A 55 7.48 -1.46 11.07
C ALA A 55 6.32 -2.45 10.81
N LEU A 56 6.13 -2.98 9.60
CA LEU A 56 5.02 -3.87 9.29
C LEU A 56 5.02 -5.16 10.11
N PRO A 57 6.14 -5.90 10.27
CA PRO A 57 6.17 -7.08 11.11
C PRO A 57 5.80 -6.75 12.55
N LEU A 58 6.38 -5.68 13.12
CA LEU A 58 6.06 -5.24 14.48
C LEU A 58 4.57 -4.93 14.65
N ARG A 59 3.94 -4.27 13.68
CA ARG A 59 2.49 -3.99 13.72
C ARG A 59 1.66 -5.27 13.67
N VAL A 60 2.05 -6.25 12.85
CA VAL A 60 1.36 -7.55 12.79
C VAL A 60 1.50 -8.31 14.11
N PHE A 61 2.71 -8.31 14.71
CA PHE A 61 2.93 -8.91 16.02
C PHE A 61 2.15 -8.19 17.13
N GLY A 62 2.12 -6.85 17.14
CA GLY A 62 1.33 -6.08 18.10
C GLY A 62 -0.16 -6.42 18.04
N ILE A 63 -0.74 -6.56 16.83
CA ILE A 63 -2.13 -6.99 16.66
C ILE A 63 -2.35 -8.40 17.24
N MET A 64 -1.41 -9.33 17.04
CA MET A 64 -1.50 -10.68 17.61
C MET A 64 -1.33 -10.70 19.14
N GLN A 65 -0.55 -9.76 19.68
CA GLN A 65 -0.34 -9.58 21.12
C GLN A 65 -1.45 -8.77 21.79
N ASN A 66 -2.34 -8.15 21.01
CA ASN A 66 -3.38 -7.23 21.49
C ASN A 66 -2.78 -6.05 22.28
N ASP A 67 -1.66 -5.52 21.77
CA ASP A 67 -1.07 -4.24 22.18
C ASP A 67 -1.73 -3.04 21.48
#